data_AF-A0A067M6G2-F1
#
_entry.id   AF-A0A067M6G2-F1
#
_cell.length_a   1.000
_cell.length_b   1.000
_cell.length_c   1.000
_cell.angle_alpha   90.00
_cell.angle_beta   90.00
_cell.angle_gamma   90.00
#
_symmetry.space_group_name_H-M   'P 1'
#
loop_
_entity.id
_entity.type
_entity.pdbx_description
1 polymer ?
#
loop_
_entity_poly.entity_id
_entity_poly.type
_entity_poly.pdbx_seq_one_letter_code
_entity_poly.pdbx_strand_id
1 'polypeptide(L)'
;MIPSSVISTEDVSSLAVIARSIRASITRARDPDFAEMWITFVSYYMKRTADADGLTWCVPEESEILVNSTYGFDWNLAHFGFPGRARFYTSGVLDRYISVHRANPTKLPDGTWISNEGAVDISFRIRREVAEKVENAVRADFTSDD
;
A
#
# COMPACT_ATOMS: atom_id res chain seq x y z
N MET A 1 -9.20 -6.10 7.60
CA MET A 1 -10.17 -6.21 6.49
C MET A 1 -11.35 -5.28 6.81
N ILE A 2 -11.67 -4.32 5.95
CA ILE A 2 -12.87 -3.50 6.09
C ILE A 2 -14.02 -4.34 5.53
N PRO A 3 -15.08 -4.66 6.30
CA PRO A 3 -16.21 -5.38 5.74
C PRO A 3 -16.78 -4.57 4.57
N SER A 4 -16.93 -5.21 3.40
CA SER A 4 -17.50 -4.58 2.20
C SER A 4 -18.88 -3.95 2.45
N SER A 5 -19.59 -4.41 3.48
CA SER A 5 -20.91 -3.90 3.90
C SER A 5 -20.92 -2.48 4.49
N VAL A 6 -19.78 -1.79 4.63
CA VAL A 6 -19.69 -0.45 5.21
C VAL A 6 -19.77 0.67 4.16
N ILE A 7 -19.52 0.37 2.88
CA ILE A 7 -19.57 1.35 1.79
C ILE A 7 -20.70 0.93 0.85
N SER A 8 -21.72 1.79 0.69
CA SER A 8 -22.76 1.59 -0.32
C SER A 8 -22.11 1.51 -1.70
N THR A 9 -22.64 0.70 -2.62
CA THR A 9 -22.17 0.65 -4.02
C THR A 9 -22.18 2.02 -4.70
N GLU A 10 -23.08 2.91 -4.27
CA GLU A 10 -23.18 4.30 -4.75
C GLU A 10 -22.03 5.19 -4.26
N ASP A 11 -21.38 4.82 -3.16
CA ASP A 11 -20.30 5.59 -2.54
C ASP A 11 -18.90 5.10 -2.93
N VAL A 12 -18.79 3.99 -3.68
CA VAL A 12 -17.51 3.38 -4.08
C VAL A 12 -16.69 4.31 -4.99
N SER A 13 -17.32 5.31 -5.60
CA SER A 13 -16.62 6.35 -6.39
C SER A 13 -16.31 7.62 -5.58
N SER A 14 -16.74 7.72 -4.32
CA SER A 14 -16.49 8.90 -3.49
C SER A 14 -15.17 8.79 -2.75
N LEU A 15 -14.16 9.54 -3.19
CA LEU A 15 -12.85 9.60 -2.54
C LEU A 15 -12.96 9.95 -1.04
N ALA A 16 -13.87 10.87 -0.69
CA ALA A 16 -14.07 11.28 0.69
C ALA A 16 -14.64 10.15 1.57
N VAL A 17 -15.56 9.33 1.05
CA VAL A 17 -16.10 8.17 1.78
C VAL A 17 -15.00 7.12 1.97
N ILE A 18 -14.26 6.79 0.91
CA ILE A 18 -13.14 5.84 0.97
C ILE A 18 -12.11 6.30 2.01
N ALA A 19 -11.69 7.56 1.96
CA ALA A 19 -10.70 8.12 2.88
C ALA A 19 -11.17 8.07 4.34
N ARG A 20 -12.44 8.38 4.61
CA ARG A 20 -13.02 8.26 5.97
C ARG A 20 -13.03 6.82 6.45
N SER A 21 -13.44 5.87 5.60
CA SER A 21 -13.46 4.44 5.93
C SER A 21 -12.06 3.90 6.23
N ILE A 22 -11.06 4.26 5.40
CA ILE A 22 -9.65 3.92 5.66
C ILE A 22 -9.21 4.49 7.01
N ARG A 23 -9.46 5.78 7.26
CA ARG A 23 -9.06 6.44 8.52
C ARG A 23 -9.72 5.82 9.74
N ALA A 24 -11.01 5.51 9.67
CA ALA A 24 -11.74 4.83 10.73
C ALA A 24 -11.13 3.44 11.01
N SER A 25 -10.80 2.68 9.96
CA SER A 25 -10.17 1.36 10.11
C SER A 25 -8.80 1.42 10.79
N ILE A 26 -7.96 2.39 10.41
CA ILE A 26 -6.63 2.61 11.01
C ILE A 26 -6.78 3.02 12.48
N THR A 27 -7.74 3.90 12.77
CA THR A 27 -8.00 4.36 14.15
C THR A 27 -8.42 3.19 15.03
N ARG A 28 -9.36 2.36 14.56
CA ARG A 28 -9.76 1.14 15.26
C ARG A 28 -8.60 0.17 15.44
N ALA A 29 -7.75 0.00 14.42
CA ALA A 29 -6.58 -0.89 14.51
C ALA A 29 -5.51 -0.45 15.52
N ARG A 30 -5.58 0.80 16.03
CA ARG A 30 -4.70 1.32 17.08
C ARG A 30 -5.28 1.16 18.49
N ASP A 31 -6.54 0.76 18.60
CA ASP A 31 -7.13 0.41 19.88
C ASP A 31 -6.44 -0.85 20.43
N PRO A 32 -5.88 -0.82 21.65
CA PRO A 32 -5.13 -1.95 22.19
C PRO A 32 -5.94 -3.25 22.27
N ASP A 33 -7.20 -3.18 22.69
CA ASP A 33 -8.04 -4.35 22.85
C ASP A 33 -8.38 -4.97 21.49
N PHE A 34 -8.70 -4.13 20.49
CA PHE A 34 -8.89 -4.60 19.12
C PHE A 34 -7.61 -5.22 18.54
N ALA A 35 -6.45 -4.61 18.78
CA ALA A 35 -5.17 -5.11 18.29
C ALA A 35 -4.79 -6.45 18.95
N GLU A 36 -4.96 -6.57 20.26
CA GLU A 36 -4.72 -7.82 21.01
C GLU A 36 -5.61 -8.94 20.47
N MET A 37 -6.93 -8.72 20.39
CA MET A 37 -7.87 -9.68 19.83
C MET A 37 -7.45 -10.13 18.43
N TRP A 38 -7.07 -9.19 17.56
CA TRP A 38 -6.69 -9.49 16.18
C TRP A 38 -5.38 -10.28 16.09
N ILE A 39 -4.37 -9.92 16.89
CA ILE A 39 -3.08 -10.64 16.94
C ILE A 39 -3.28 -12.06 17.46
N THR A 40 -4.11 -12.26 18.49
CA THR A 40 -4.43 -13.59 19.02
C THR A 40 -5.11 -14.45 17.95
N PHE A 41 -6.09 -13.89 17.25
CA PHE A 41 -6.79 -14.59 16.15
C PHE A 41 -5.83 -14.98 15.01
N VAL A 42 -5.02 -14.03 14.53
CA VAL A 42 -4.06 -14.27 13.46
C VAL A 42 -3.02 -15.30 13.87
N SER A 43 -2.51 -15.22 15.11
CA SER A 43 -1.53 -16.17 15.64
C SER A 43 -2.10 -17.59 15.73
N TYR A 44 -3.34 -17.74 16.20
CA TYR A 44 -4.03 -19.03 16.20
C TYR A 44 -4.19 -19.58 14.78
N TYR A 45 -4.65 -18.75 13.83
CA TYR A 45 -4.84 -19.17 12.45
C TYR A 45 -3.52 -19.55 11.77
N MET A 46 -2.48 -18.72 11.88
CA MET A 46 -1.16 -19.00 11.32
C MET A 46 -0.58 -20.29 11.89
N LYS A 47 -0.69 -20.52 13.20
CA LYS A 47 -0.25 -21.77 13.82
C LYS A 47 -1.00 -22.96 13.24
N ARG A 48 -2.34 -22.90 13.18
CA ARG A 48 -3.16 -23.99 12.65
C ARG A 48 -2.83 -24.31 11.19
N THR A 49 -2.61 -23.29 10.37
CA THR A 49 -2.22 -23.46 8.97
C THR A 49 -0.83 -24.07 8.84
N ALA A 50 0.13 -23.62 9.66
CA ALA A 50 1.47 -24.19 9.69
C ALA A 50 1.48 -25.66 10.16
N ASP A 51 0.71 -25.99 11.19
CA ASP A 51 0.56 -27.37 11.68
C ASP A 51 -0.08 -28.31 10.63
N ALA A 52 -0.73 -27.75 9.61
CA ALA A 52 -1.31 -28.47 8.47
C ALA A 52 -0.44 -28.39 7.19
N ASP A 53 0.83 -28.01 7.31
CA ASP A 53 1.79 -27.81 6.20
C ASP A 53 1.30 -26.80 5.13
N GLY A 54 0.43 -25.86 5.54
CA GLY A 54 -0.11 -24.81 4.68
C GLY A 54 0.73 -23.54 4.67
N LEU A 55 0.53 -22.70 3.64
CA LEU A 55 1.12 -21.37 3.56
C LEU A 55 0.32 -20.39 4.43
N THR A 56 1.01 -19.65 5.30
CA THR A 56 0.41 -18.66 6.23
C THR A 56 0.13 -17.29 5.59
N TRP A 57 0.19 -17.21 4.26
CA TRP A 57 0.09 -15.94 3.55
C TRP A 57 -1.36 -15.50 3.36
N CYS A 58 -1.69 -14.27 3.75
CA CYS A 58 -2.99 -13.66 3.49
C CYS A 58 -3.01 -13.05 2.09
N VAL A 59 -3.61 -13.75 1.12
CA VAL A 59 -3.90 -13.20 -0.21
C VAL A 59 -5.26 -12.51 -0.16
N PRO A 60 -5.43 -11.31 -0.75
CA PRO A 60 -6.75 -10.68 -0.88
C PRO A 60 -7.71 -11.54 -1.72
N GLU A 61 -8.99 -11.59 -1.34
CA GLU A 61 -10.03 -12.27 -2.12
C GLU A 61 -10.39 -11.51 -3.42
N GLU A 62 -11.39 -12.01 -4.19
CA GLU A 62 -11.75 -11.46 -5.51
C GLU A 62 -12.16 -9.98 -5.47
N SER A 63 -12.85 -9.60 -4.40
CA SER A 63 -13.40 -8.26 -4.16
C SER A 63 -12.51 -7.38 -3.28
N GLU A 64 -11.29 -7.82 -2.99
CA GLU A 64 -10.42 -7.16 -2.01
C GLU A 64 -9.13 -6.65 -2.63
N ILE A 65 -8.58 -5.61 -2.01
CA ILE A 65 -7.23 -5.13 -2.28
C ILE A 65 -6.44 -5.08 -0.97
N LEU A 66 -5.16 -5.44 -1.05
CA LEU A 66 -4.24 -5.33 0.07
C LEU A 66 -3.32 -4.14 -0.18
N VAL A 67 -3.34 -3.15 0.72
CA VAL A 67 -2.46 -1.98 0.66
C VAL A 67 -1.42 -2.09 1.77
N ASN A 68 -0.14 -2.09 1.39
CA ASN A 68 0.97 -1.97 2.31
C ASN A 68 1.65 -0.61 2.10
N SER A 69 1.50 0.28 3.08
CA SER A 69 2.12 1.60 3.04
C SER A 69 3.25 1.70 4.06
N THR A 70 4.46 1.89 3.55
CA THR A 70 5.66 2.20 4.34
C THR A 70 6.03 3.68 4.25
N TYR A 71 5.16 4.54 3.69
CA TYR A 71 5.43 5.97 3.49
C TYR A 71 5.85 6.72 4.77
N GLY A 72 5.37 6.26 5.94
CA GLY A 72 5.76 6.81 7.24
C GLY A 72 7.22 6.57 7.61
N PHE A 73 7.88 5.58 7.01
CA PHE A 73 9.29 5.27 7.24
C PHE A 73 10.17 6.02 6.24
N ASP A 74 11.10 6.81 6.75
CA ASP A 74 12.08 7.50 5.92
C ASP A 74 13.32 6.65 5.69
N TRP A 75 13.29 5.86 4.61
CA TRP A 75 14.42 5.03 4.20
C TRP A 75 15.67 5.85 3.84
N ASN A 76 15.53 7.15 3.51
CA ASN A 76 16.66 8.02 3.20
C ASN A 76 17.52 8.35 4.44
N LEU A 77 16.99 8.16 5.65
CA LEU A 77 17.76 8.32 6.89
C LEU A 77 18.84 7.25 7.06
N ALA A 78 18.66 6.07 6.47
CA ALA A 78 19.66 5.00 6.46
C ALA A 78 20.69 5.24 5.34
N HIS A 79 21.51 6.28 5.49
CA HIS A 79 22.32 6.80 4.39
C HIS A 79 23.77 6.28 4.30
N PHE A 80 24.29 5.58 5.30
CA PHE A 80 25.63 4.97 5.30
C PHE A 80 26.77 5.91 4.81
N GLY A 81 26.71 7.19 5.18
CA GLY A 81 27.65 8.23 4.73
C GLY A 81 27.26 9.04 3.48
N PHE A 82 26.10 8.74 2.86
CA PHE A 82 25.63 9.39 1.63
C PHE A 82 24.22 10.01 1.80
N PRO A 83 24.05 11.05 2.64
CA PRO A 83 22.75 11.63 2.95
C PRO A 83 22.01 12.08 1.67
N GLY A 84 20.71 11.79 1.61
CA GLY A 84 19.85 12.14 0.47
C GLY A 84 20.10 11.34 -0.81
N ARG A 85 20.89 10.25 -0.75
CA ARG A 85 21.23 9.40 -1.91
C ARG A 85 20.86 7.93 -1.72
N ALA A 86 20.43 7.54 -0.52
CA ALA A 86 19.97 6.18 -0.27
C ALA A 86 18.72 5.89 -1.12
N ARG A 87 18.59 4.66 -1.59
CA ARG A 87 17.43 4.23 -2.38
C ARG A 87 16.88 2.94 -1.81
N PHE A 88 15.57 2.88 -1.72
CA PHE A 88 14.81 1.72 -1.30
C PHE A 88 14.36 0.94 -2.53
N TYR A 89 14.67 -0.36 -2.55
CA TYR A 89 14.20 -1.29 -3.56
C TYR A 89 13.44 -2.41 -2.86
N THR A 90 12.25 -2.69 -3.35
CA THR A 90 11.42 -3.80 -2.87
C THR A 90 11.10 -4.73 -4.03
N SER A 91 10.84 -5.99 -3.72
CA SER A 91 10.40 -7.01 -4.67
C SER A 91 9.11 -7.64 -4.17
N GLY A 92 8.38 -8.30 -5.08
CA GLY A 92 7.13 -8.96 -4.75
C GLY A 92 5.93 -8.05 -4.95
N VAL A 93 5.42 -8.03 -6.18
CA VAL A 93 4.07 -7.54 -6.46
C VAL A 93 3.15 -8.75 -6.61
N LEU A 94 2.15 -8.85 -5.74
CA LEU A 94 1.10 -9.86 -5.81
C LEU A 94 -0.10 -9.30 -6.56
N ASP A 95 -1.00 -10.19 -7.00
CA ASP A 95 -2.28 -9.74 -7.55
C ASP A 95 -3.06 -8.98 -6.46
N ARG A 96 -3.69 -7.87 -6.86
CA ARG A 96 -4.43 -6.96 -5.95
C ARG A 96 -3.66 -6.44 -4.73
N TYR A 97 -2.33 -6.43 -4.82
CA TYR A 97 -1.45 -5.85 -3.80
C TYR A 97 -0.88 -4.52 -4.28
N ILE A 98 -1.08 -3.48 -3.46
CA ILE A 98 -0.55 -2.14 -3.67
C ILE A 98 0.49 -1.87 -2.60
N SER A 99 1.70 -1.52 -3.04
CA SER A 99 2.76 -1.09 -2.14
C SER A 99 3.04 0.39 -2.33
N VAL A 100 3.15 1.11 -1.22
CA VAL A 100 3.31 2.57 -1.18
C VAL A 100 4.53 2.91 -0.35
N HIS A 101 5.47 3.65 -0.93
CA HIS A 101 6.73 4.02 -0.29
C HIS A 101 7.05 5.47 -0.59
N ARG A 102 7.96 6.08 0.18
CA ARG A 102 8.51 7.39 -0.21
C ARG A 102 9.27 7.27 -1.52
N ALA A 103 9.15 8.28 -2.37
CA ALA A 103 9.87 8.29 -3.63
C ALA A 103 11.38 8.26 -3.40
N ASN A 104 12.07 7.46 -4.20
CA ASN A 104 13.53 7.44 -4.19
C ASN A 104 14.11 8.75 -4.72
N PRO A 105 15.27 9.22 -4.24
CA PRO A 105 15.96 10.33 -4.87
C PRO A 105 16.43 9.97 -6.29
N THR A 106 16.38 10.95 -7.19
CA THR A 106 16.78 10.78 -8.59
C THR A 106 18.18 11.32 -8.81
N LYS A 107 19.07 10.50 -9.37
CA LYS A 107 20.37 10.95 -9.88
C LYS A 107 20.21 11.41 -11.33
N LEU A 108 20.51 12.67 -11.58
CA LEU A 108 20.51 13.26 -12.92
C LEU A 108 21.76 12.84 -13.72
N PRO A 109 21.75 13.02 -15.07
CA PRO A 109 22.89 12.68 -15.92
C PRO A 109 24.20 13.41 -15.57
N ASP A 110 24.12 14.61 -15.01
CA ASP A 110 25.26 15.43 -14.56
C ASP A 110 25.84 14.98 -13.20
N GLY A 111 25.21 13.99 -12.55
CA GLY A 111 25.58 13.48 -11.23
C GLY A 111 24.91 14.17 -10.05
N THR A 112 24.11 15.22 -10.28
CA THR A 112 23.32 15.90 -9.27
C THR A 112 22.19 14.99 -8.75
N TRP A 113 21.85 15.11 -7.47
CA TRP A 113 20.76 14.34 -6.84
C TRP A 113 19.58 15.24 -6.50
N ILE A 114 18.38 14.79 -6.82
CA ILE A 114 17.11 15.40 -6.42
C ILE A 114 16.48 14.51 -5.34
N SER A 115 16.10 15.08 -4.20
CA SER A 115 15.59 14.31 -3.04
C SER A 115 14.21 13.68 -3.26
N ASN A 116 13.39 14.26 -4.15
CA ASN A 116 11.98 13.90 -4.33
C ASN A 116 11.19 13.93 -3.00
N GLU A 117 11.53 14.86 -2.10
CA GLU A 117 10.85 15.01 -0.81
C GLU A 117 9.35 15.28 -0.99
N GLY A 118 8.52 14.60 -0.21
CA GLY A 118 7.07 14.66 -0.31
C GLY A 118 6.47 13.75 -1.39
N ALA A 119 7.24 13.33 -2.40
CA ALA A 119 6.76 12.44 -3.45
C ALA A 119 6.60 10.99 -2.96
N VAL A 120 5.75 10.24 -3.66
CA VAL A 120 5.36 8.87 -3.33
C VAL A 120 5.57 7.96 -4.53
N ASP A 121 6.16 6.79 -4.29
CA ASP A 121 6.23 5.71 -5.26
C ASP A 121 5.15 4.68 -4.93
N ILE A 122 4.28 4.38 -5.90
CA ILE A 122 3.22 3.38 -5.79
C ILE A 122 3.51 2.26 -6.77
N SER A 123 3.55 1.01 -6.30
CA SER A 123 3.82 -0.17 -7.11
C SER A 123 2.74 -1.22 -6.90
N PHE A 124 2.14 -1.69 -7.99
CA PHE A 124 1.09 -2.70 -8.00
C PHE A 124 1.11 -3.47 -9.33
N ARG A 125 0.50 -4.65 -9.35
CA ARG A 125 0.38 -5.48 -10.56
C ARG A 125 -0.98 -5.26 -11.20
N ILE A 126 -0.98 -5.12 -12.52
CA ILE A 126 -2.19 -5.12 -13.35
C ILE A 126 -2.07 -6.18 -14.44
N ARG A 127 -3.20 -6.74 -14.85
CA ARG A 127 -3.21 -7.63 -16.02
C ARG A 127 -2.95 -6.80 -17.27
N ARG A 128 -2.18 -7.37 -18.20
CA ARG A 128 -1.69 -6.64 -19.38
C ARG A 128 -2.83 -6.12 -20.24
N GLU A 129 -3.93 -6.87 -20.31
CA GLU A 129 -5.10 -6.58 -21.14
C GLU A 129 -5.84 -5.30 -20.70
N VAL A 130 -5.66 -4.88 -19.44
CA VAL A 130 -6.29 -3.67 -18.89
C VAL A 130 -5.27 -2.57 -18.58
N ALA A 131 -3.98 -2.78 -18.89
CA ALA A 131 -2.91 -1.89 -18.46
C ALA A 131 -3.07 -0.46 -19.01
N GLU A 132 -3.35 -0.34 -20.31
CA GLU A 132 -3.57 0.96 -20.96
C GLU A 132 -4.78 1.69 -20.38
N LYS A 133 -5.87 0.97 -20.09
CA LYS A 133 -7.07 1.55 -19.48
C LYS A 133 -6.76 2.12 -18.09
N VAL A 134 -6.01 1.38 -17.28
CA VAL A 134 -5.60 1.84 -15.94
C VAL A 134 -4.65 3.03 -16.05
N GLU A 135 -3.67 3.00 -16.95
CA GLU A 135 -2.76 4.13 -17.16
C GLU A 135 -3.52 5.41 -17.55
N ASN A 136 -4.47 5.30 -18.48
CA ASN A 136 -5.29 6.42 -18.92
C ASN A 136 -6.16 6.97 -17.79
N ALA A 137 -6.76 6.10 -16.97
CA ALA A 137 -7.56 6.52 -15.82
C ALA A 137 -6.69 7.25 -14.77
N VAL A 138 -5.54 6.70 -14.42
CA VAL A 138 -4.60 7.33 -13.49
C VAL A 138 -4.15 8.68 -14.04
N ARG A 139 -3.78 8.75 -15.31
CA ARG A 139 -3.35 10.02 -15.94
C ARG A 139 -4.45 11.06 -15.90
N ALA A 140 -5.70 10.69 -16.21
CA ALA A 140 -6.83 11.59 -16.17
C ALA A 140 -7.01 12.24 -14.79
N ASP A 141 -6.89 11.46 -13.71
CA ASP A 141 -7.01 11.95 -12.33
C ASP A 141 -5.92 12.97 -11.92
N PHE A 142 -4.77 12.99 -12.61
CA PHE A 142 -3.69 13.95 -12.36
C PHE A 142 -3.65 15.13 -13.34
N THR A 143 -4.42 15.08 -14.42
CA THR A 143 -4.47 16.13 -15.46
C THR A 143 -5.79 16.88 -15.49
N SER A 144 -6.78 16.48 -14.70
CA SER A 144 -7.98 17.27 -14.49
C SER A 144 -7.58 18.53 -13.71
N ASP A 145 -7.52 19.66 -14.42
CA ASP A 145 -7.48 20.99 -13.82
C ASP A 145 -8.79 21.21 -13.03
N ASP A 146 -8.72 21.07 -11.70
CA ASP A 146 -9.69 21.66 -10.76
C ASP A 146 -9.21 23.06 -10.32
#